data_AF-A0A132T413-F1
#
_entry.id   AF-A0A132T413-F1
#
_cell.length_a   1.000
_cell.length_b   1.000
_cell.length_c   1.000
_cell.angle_alpha   90.00
_cell.angle_beta   90.00
_cell.angle_gamma   90.00
#
_symmetry.space_group_name_H-M   'P 1'
#
loop_
_entity.id
_entity.type
_entity.pdbx_description
1 polymer ?
#
loop_
_entity_poly.entity_id
_entity_poly.type
_entity_poly.pdbx_seq_one_letter_code
_entity_poly.pdbx_strand_id
1 'polypeptide(L)'
;RPVYILGAVLAATWGFFAFPMMNTGDYLMIMGAAVPPRAAASSLQLSVASRLLSPVVGSFASDAGVPLLTDDVLSWRLDGHAVQFAAGTVGWHDTRNPAVAAELIDRTVVASALAPIVDRLAPVMALSPKVMWGNVISAANGAVTVAGMTDAGAVPAGRALIRSMTRLPRLHGTATTTGTTFRRHSCCLFYLTPRGGLCGDCVLHRTGSH
;
A
#
# COMPACT_ATOMS: atom_id res chain seq x y z
N ARG A 1 27.05 -10.70 -8.06
CA ARG A 1 26.39 -9.43 -7.64
C ARG A 1 24.85 -9.33 -7.83
N PRO A 2 24.10 -10.28 -8.46
CA PRO A 2 22.63 -10.28 -8.40
C PRO A 2 22.04 -10.98 -7.16
N VAL A 3 22.85 -11.80 -6.46
CA VAL A 3 22.43 -12.60 -5.29
C VAL A 3 22.11 -11.73 -4.07
N TYR A 4 22.81 -10.61 -3.90
CA TYR A 4 22.59 -9.69 -2.78
C TYR A 4 21.31 -8.86 -2.92
N ILE A 5 20.86 -8.58 -4.15
CA ILE A 5 19.61 -7.85 -4.40
C ILE A 5 18.40 -8.77 -4.16
N LEU A 6 18.50 -10.04 -4.59
CA LEU A 6 17.47 -11.04 -4.30
C LEU A 6 17.36 -11.34 -2.81
N GLY A 7 18.50 -11.47 -2.11
CA GLY A 7 18.54 -11.62 -0.66
C GLY A 7 17.98 -10.41 0.09
N ALA A 8 18.29 -9.19 -0.37
CA ALA A 8 17.74 -7.97 0.21
C ALA A 8 16.23 -7.84 -0.01
N VAL A 9 15.68 -8.27 -1.16
CA VAL A 9 14.23 -8.24 -1.43
C VAL A 9 13.47 -9.31 -0.65
N LEU A 10 14.03 -10.52 -0.53
CA LEU A 10 13.45 -11.61 0.27
C LEU A 10 13.47 -11.31 1.77
N ALA A 11 14.49 -10.59 2.21
CA ALA A 11 14.62 -10.19 3.59
C ALA A 11 13.84 -8.89 3.89
N ALA A 12 13.77 -7.91 2.97
CA ALA A 12 13.00 -6.66 3.11
C ALA A 12 11.49 -6.86 3.36
N THR A 13 10.95 -8.02 3.03
CA THR A 13 9.57 -8.35 3.36
C THR A 13 9.33 -8.66 4.83
N TRP A 14 10.35 -9.08 5.59
CA TRP A 14 10.20 -9.59 6.95
C TRP A 14 9.56 -8.61 7.95
N GLY A 15 9.76 -7.30 7.78
CA GLY A 15 9.29 -6.29 8.73
C GLY A 15 7.76 -6.13 8.81
N PHE A 16 7.00 -6.58 7.81
CA PHE A 16 5.53 -6.55 7.84
C PHE A 16 4.92 -7.88 8.35
N PHE A 17 5.69 -8.98 8.33
CA PHE A 17 5.21 -10.33 8.70
C PHE A 17 5.52 -10.75 10.15
N ALA A 18 6.39 -10.04 10.86
CA ALA A 18 7.02 -10.60 12.06
C ALA A 18 6.24 -10.43 13.38
N PHE A 19 5.17 -9.63 13.45
CA PHE A 19 4.45 -9.45 14.73
C PHE A 19 3.67 -10.71 15.18
N PRO A 20 3.13 -11.56 14.28
CA PRO A 20 2.55 -12.86 14.69
C PRO A 20 3.50 -14.07 14.57
N MET A 21 4.63 -13.96 13.87
CA MET A 21 5.49 -15.12 13.54
C MET A 21 6.60 -15.40 14.57
N MET A 22 7.00 -14.42 15.39
CA MET A 22 8.09 -14.58 16.35
C MET A 22 7.72 -15.34 17.64
N ASN A 23 6.48 -15.84 17.79
CA ASN A 23 6.06 -16.56 19.00
C ASN A 23 6.14 -18.11 18.88
N THR A 24 6.69 -18.66 17.80
CA THR A 24 6.70 -20.12 17.57
C THR A 24 8.05 -20.81 17.75
N GLY A 25 9.16 -20.09 17.92
CA GLY A 25 10.48 -20.68 18.29
C GLY A 25 11.13 -21.65 17.29
N ASP A 26 10.52 -21.89 16.12
CA ASP A 26 10.92 -22.98 15.22
C ASP A 26 11.57 -22.48 13.92
N TYR A 27 12.89 -22.27 13.99
CA TYR A 27 13.72 -21.68 12.93
C TYR A 27 13.83 -22.53 11.65
N LEU A 28 13.58 -23.84 11.73
CA LEU A 28 13.66 -24.75 10.57
C LEU A 28 12.46 -24.58 9.61
N MET A 29 11.27 -24.29 10.14
CA MET A 29 10.09 -23.96 9.34
C MET A 29 10.22 -22.61 8.62
N ILE A 30 10.91 -21.66 9.25
CA ILE A 30 11.21 -20.35 8.68
C ILE A 30 12.18 -20.48 7.49
N MET A 31 13.17 -21.35 7.59
CA MET A 31 14.14 -21.62 6.51
C MET A 31 13.55 -22.49 5.38
N GLY A 32 12.58 -23.36 5.68
CA GLY A 32 11.95 -24.26 4.70
C GLY A 32 10.84 -23.63 3.85
N ALA A 33 10.27 -22.51 4.28
CA ALA A 33 9.11 -21.92 3.64
C ALA A 33 9.51 -20.80 2.65
N ALA A 34 9.89 -21.19 1.43
CA ALA A 34 10.27 -20.24 0.39
C ALA A 34 9.07 -19.35 -0.01
N VAL A 35 9.10 -18.08 0.38
CA VAL A 35 8.14 -17.07 -0.10
C VAL A 35 8.39 -16.83 -1.59
N PRO A 36 7.38 -16.97 -2.47
CA PRO A 36 7.57 -16.69 -3.89
C PRO A 36 8.06 -15.26 -4.09
N PRO A 37 9.10 -15.00 -4.92
CA PRO A 37 9.66 -13.65 -5.09
C PRO A 37 8.63 -12.58 -5.46
N ARG A 38 7.61 -12.92 -6.26
CA ARG A 38 6.50 -12.01 -6.60
C ARG A 38 5.59 -11.67 -5.42
N ALA A 39 5.38 -12.62 -4.49
CA ALA A 39 4.60 -12.38 -3.28
C ALA A 39 5.38 -11.47 -2.34
N ALA A 40 6.69 -11.71 -2.20
CA ALA A 40 7.58 -10.81 -1.47
C ALA A 40 7.57 -9.40 -2.07
N ALA A 41 7.77 -9.27 -3.39
CA ALA A 41 7.72 -7.98 -4.09
C ALA A 41 6.39 -7.26 -3.90
N SER A 42 5.27 -7.98 -3.97
CA SER A 42 3.93 -7.41 -3.75
C SER A 42 3.78 -6.87 -2.32
N SER A 43 4.22 -7.61 -1.31
CA SER A 43 4.17 -7.18 0.08
C SER A 43 5.09 -5.99 0.36
N LEU A 44 6.30 -5.97 -0.21
CA LEU A 44 7.20 -4.81 -0.13
C LEU A 44 6.56 -3.58 -0.79
N GLN A 45 6.02 -3.72 -1.99
CA GLN A 45 5.40 -2.62 -2.72
C GLN A 45 4.16 -2.09 -1.99
N LEU A 46 3.31 -2.97 -1.43
CA LEU A 46 2.18 -2.56 -0.59
C LEU A 46 2.65 -1.83 0.68
N SER A 47 3.70 -2.33 1.33
CA SER A 47 4.30 -1.75 2.54
C SER A 47 4.85 -0.33 2.28
N VAL A 48 5.46 -0.11 1.12
CA VAL A 48 5.90 1.22 0.65
C VAL A 48 4.71 2.12 0.34
N ALA A 49 3.73 1.63 -0.42
CA ALA A 49 2.52 2.39 -0.74
C ALA A 49 1.78 2.85 0.51
N SER A 50 1.61 1.97 1.51
CA SER A 50 0.98 2.33 2.79
C SER A 50 1.74 3.41 3.54
N ARG A 51 3.08 3.37 3.59
CA ARG A 51 3.86 4.39 4.30
C ARG A 51 3.79 5.76 3.64
N LEU A 52 3.73 5.81 2.31
CA LEU A 52 3.63 7.06 1.58
C LEU A 52 2.19 7.62 1.55
N LEU A 53 1.18 6.75 1.45
CA LEU A 53 -0.22 7.17 1.33
C LEU A 53 -0.90 7.44 2.67
N SER A 54 -0.55 6.73 3.75
CA SER A 54 -1.17 6.93 5.05
C SER A 54 -1.13 8.37 5.57
N PRO A 55 0.02 9.09 5.56
CA PRO A 55 0.03 10.48 6.04
C PRO A 55 -0.82 11.40 5.17
N VAL A 56 -0.76 11.30 3.83
CA VAL A 56 -1.54 12.19 2.94
C VAL A 56 -3.05 11.91 3.01
N VAL A 57 -3.46 10.64 3.09
CA VAL A 57 -4.87 10.25 3.22
C VAL A 57 -5.40 10.58 4.60
N GLY A 58 -4.60 10.32 5.65
CA GLY A 58 -4.95 10.63 7.03
C GLY A 58 -5.12 12.12 7.26
N SER A 59 -4.18 12.96 6.78
CA SER A 59 -4.29 14.42 6.88
C SER A 59 -5.57 14.95 6.24
N PHE A 60 -5.90 14.50 5.03
CA PHE A 60 -7.16 14.90 4.38
C PHE A 60 -8.39 14.43 5.17
N ALA A 61 -8.38 13.17 5.62
CA ALA A 61 -9.49 12.59 6.35
C ALA A 61 -9.75 13.28 7.70
N SER A 62 -8.71 13.87 8.30
CA SER A 62 -8.77 14.62 9.56
C SER A 62 -8.91 16.14 9.37
N ASP A 63 -9.31 16.63 8.19
CA ASP A 63 -9.49 18.06 7.89
C ASP A 63 -8.22 18.94 8.05
N ALA A 64 -7.03 18.34 7.93
CA ALA A 64 -5.75 19.05 8.05
C ALA A 64 -5.16 19.51 6.71
N GLY A 65 -5.91 19.33 5.60
CA GLY A 65 -5.44 19.55 4.24
C GLY A 65 -4.58 18.40 3.69
N VAL A 66 -3.90 18.64 2.57
CA VAL A 66 -3.11 17.64 1.84
C VAL A 66 -1.62 18.03 1.85
N PRO A 67 -0.74 17.23 2.49
CA PRO A 67 0.69 17.42 2.37
C PRO A 67 1.18 17.02 0.97
N LEU A 68 2.07 17.82 0.39
CA LEU A 68 2.62 17.61 -0.95
C LEU A 68 3.94 16.84 -0.86
N LEU A 69 3.86 15.50 -0.91
CA LEU A 69 5.02 14.61 -0.81
C LEU A 69 5.55 14.23 -2.20
N THR A 70 6.26 15.13 -2.86
CA THR A 70 6.94 14.91 -4.15
C THR A 70 8.28 14.19 -3.99
N ASP A 71 8.87 13.71 -5.09
CA ASP A 71 10.14 12.97 -5.08
C ASP A 71 11.35 13.82 -4.62
N ASP A 72 11.32 15.13 -4.82
CA ASP A 72 12.38 16.06 -4.39
C ASP A 72 12.39 16.32 -2.87
N VAL A 73 11.25 16.14 -2.19
CA VAL A 73 11.15 16.29 -0.72
C VAL A 73 11.23 14.96 0.02
N LEU A 74 11.07 13.84 -0.68
CA LEU A 74 11.12 12.50 -0.10
C LEU A 74 12.55 11.95 -0.11
N SER A 75 13.02 11.53 1.06
CA SER A 75 14.24 10.75 1.21
C SER A 75 13.92 9.38 1.80
N TRP A 76 14.76 8.40 1.51
CA TRP A 76 14.59 7.06 2.04
C TRP A 76 15.92 6.43 2.38
N ARG A 77 15.89 5.51 3.34
CA ARG A 77 17.01 4.64 3.69
C ARG A 77 16.52 3.23 3.95
N LEU A 78 17.43 2.27 3.82
CA LEU A 78 17.21 0.92 4.34
C LEU A 78 17.68 0.87 5.78
N ASP A 79 16.85 0.30 6.65
CA ASP A 79 17.18 -0.06 8.01
C ASP A 79 16.94 -1.57 8.19
N GLY A 80 17.99 -2.35 7.94
CA GLY A 80 17.90 -3.79 7.75
C GLY A 80 16.97 -4.15 6.59
N HIS A 81 15.75 -4.55 6.93
CA HIS A 81 14.72 -5.01 6.00
C HIS A 81 13.56 -4.01 5.86
N ALA A 82 13.58 -2.91 6.60
CA ALA A 82 12.56 -1.88 6.48
C ALA A 82 13.02 -0.76 5.56
N VAL A 83 12.12 -0.31 4.68
CA VAL A 83 12.28 0.99 4.00
C VAL A 83 11.76 2.05 4.95
N GLN A 84 12.64 2.97 5.34
CA GLN A 84 12.26 4.15 6.11
C GLN A 84 12.23 5.36 5.19
N PHE A 85 11.16 6.15 5.32
CA PHE A 85 10.99 7.40 4.59
C PHE A 85 11.12 8.57 5.56
N ALA A 86 11.71 9.65 5.07
CA ALA A 86 11.68 10.95 5.72
C ALA A 86 11.31 12.00 4.67
N ALA A 87 10.66 13.08 5.11
CA ALA A 87 10.33 14.21 4.27
C ALA A 87 11.10 15.44 4.74
N GLY A 88 11.56 16.25 3.79
CA GLY A 88 12.10 17.59 4.06
C GLY A 88 11.00 18.58 4.41
N THR A 89 11.14 19.83 3.97
CA THR A 89 10.09 20.85 4.12
C THR A 89 8.91 20.52 3.20
N VAL A 90 7.79 20.11 3.79
CA VAL A 90 6.58 19.72 3.06
C VAL A 90 5.66 20.93 2.87
N GLY A 91 5.31 21.22 1.62
CA GLY A 91 4.23 22.16 1.30
C GLY A 91 2.86 21.55 1.59
N TRP A 92 1.87 22.41 1.88
CA TRP A 92 0.51 21.98 2.20
C TRP A 92 -0.49 22.67 1.29
N HIS A 93 -1.55 21.95 0.95
CA HIS A 93 -2.69 22.50 0.24
C HIS A 93 -3.96 22.32 1.07
N ASP A 94 -4.61 23.44 1.42
CA ASP A 94 -5.87 23.43 2.13
C ASP A 94 -7.02 23.12 1.17
N THR A 95 -7.64 21.95 1.34
CA THR A 95 -8.83 21.57 0.58
C THR A 95 -9.63 20.51 1.33
N ARG A 96 -10.95 20.69 1.30
CA ARG A 96 -11.93 19.71 1.76
C ARG A 96 -12.56 18.93 0.61
N ASN A 97 -12.21 19.27 -0.64
CA ASN A 97 -12.80 18.65 -1.82
C ASN A 97 -12.07 17.33 -2.13
N PRO A 98 -12.73 16.17 -2.04
CA PRO A 98 -12.10 14.87 -2.27
C PRO A 98 -11.55 14.68 -3.68
N ALA A 99 -12.15 15.32 -4.69
CA ALA A 99 -11.66 15.25 -6.08
C ALA A 99 -10.33 16.01 -6.23
N VAL A 100 -10.27 17.24 -5.70
CA VAL A 100 -9.05 18.06 -5.71
C VAL A 100 -7.93 17.37 -4.92
N ALA A 101 -8.25 16.81 -3.75
CA ALA A 101 -7.30 16.05 -2.95
C ALA A 101 -6.79 14.80 -3.69
N ALA A 102 -7.66 14.05 -4.37
CA ALA A 102 -7.27 12.89 -5.16
C ALA A 102 -6.29 13.27 -6.29
N GLU A 103 -6.53 14.36 -7.00
CA GLU A 103 -5.62 14.86 -8.04
C GLU A 103 -4.28 15.33 -7.49
N LEU A 104 -4.27 15.98 -6.32
CA LEU A 104 -3.03 16.37 -5.64
C LEU A 104 -2.22 15.14 -5.25
N ILE A 105 -2.86 14.15 -4.61
CA ILE A 105 -2.21 12.89 -4.21
C ILE A 105 -1.72 12.11 -5.45
N ASP A 106 -2.47 12.14 -6.56
CA ASP A 106 -2.02 11.53 -7.81
C ASP A 106 -0.72 12.16 -8.29
N ARG A 107 -0.67 13.50 -8.36
CA ARG A 107 0.52 14.21 -8.84
C ARG A 107 1.72 14.04 -7.89
N THR A 108 1.51 14.22 -6.59
CA THR A 108 2.62 14.31 -5.64
C THR A 108 3.11 12.94 -5.18
N VAL A 109 2.24 11.97 -4.93
CA VAL A 109 2.64 10.66 -4.40
C VAL A 109 2.58 9.56 -5.46
N VAL A 110 1.44 9.44 -6.15
CA VAL A 110 1.19 8.29 -7.03
C VAL A 110 2.08 8.35 -8.27
N ALA A 111 2.08 9.48 -8.97
CA ALA A 111 2.85 9.69 -10.17
C ALA A 111 4.34 9.94 -9.86
N SER A 112 4.65 10.72 -8.83
CA SER A 112 6.04 11.08 -8.49
C SER A 112 6.82 9.92 -7.88
N ALA A 113 6.24 9.18 -6.92
CA ALA A 113 6.97 8.18 -6.13
C ALA A 113 6.57 6.74 -6.47
N LEU A 114 5.26 6.46 -6.63
CA LEU A 114 4.78 5.09 -6.79
C LEU A 114 4.87 4.57 -8.24
N ALA A 115 4.61 5.40 -9.25
CA ALA A 115 4.69 4.99 -10.65
C ALA A 115 6.10 4.52 -11.05
N PRO A 116 7.19 5.22 -10.69
CA PRO A 116 8.54 4.72 -10.98
C PRO A 116 8.81 3.35 -10.33
N ILE A 117 8.28 3.09 -9.14
CA ILE A 117 8.43 1.78 -8.47
C ILE A 117 7.68 0.69 -9.25
N VAL A 118 6.46 0.97 -9.72
CA VAL A 118 5.67 0.04 -10.55
C VAL A 118 6.42 -0.29 -11.83
N ASP A 119 6.91 0.73 -12.54
CA ASP A 119 7.59 0.56 -13.83
C ASP A 119 8.90 -0.26 -13.69
N ARG A 120 9.61 -0.11 -12.56
CA ARG A 120 10.85 -0.84 -12.29
C ARG A 120 10.62 -2.26 -11.76
N LEU A 121 9.64 -2.47 -10.88
CA LEU A 121 9.37 -3.77 -10.28
C LEU A 121 8.69 -4.76 -11.23
N ALA A 122 7.83 -4.27 -12.14
CA ALA A 122 7.08 -5.11 -13.05
C ALA A 122 7.96 -6.10 -13.85
N PRO A 123 9.00 -5.64 -14.59
CA PRO A 123 9.86 -6.54 -15.37
C PRO A 123 10.79 -7.40 -14.50
N VAL A 124 11.22 -6.91 -13.33
CA VAL A 124 12.23 -7.60 -12.50
C VAL A 124 11.62 -8.71 -11.67
N MET A 125 10.40 -8.54 -11.17
CA MET A 125 9.77 -9.46 -10.21
C MET A 125 8.59 -10.24 -10.80
N ALA A 126 8.33 -10.10 -12.10
CA ALA A 126 7.15 -10.65 -12.78
C ALA A 126 5.84 -10.30 -12.04
N LEU A 127 5.78 -9.09 -11.47
CA LEU A 127 4.64 -8.59 -10.71
C LEU A 127 3.79 -7.70 -11.60
N SER A 128 2.54 -8.06 -11.82
CA SER A 128 1.66 -7.31 -12.72
C SER A 128 1.41 -5.88 -12.22
N PRO A 129 1.43 -4.86 -13.11
CA PRO A 129 0.95 -3.51 -12.78
C PRO A 129 -0.47 -3.51 -12.20
N LYS A 130 -1.35 -4.42 -12.64
CA LYS A 130 -2.71 -4.57 -12.09
C LYS A 130 -2.71 -4.96 -10.60
N VAL A 131 -1.73 -5.76 -10.16
CA VAL A 131 -1.56 -6.10 -8.75
C VAL A 131 -1.04 -4.90 -7.98
N MET A 132 -0.01 -4.21 -8.50
CA MET A 132 0.60 -3.08 -7.81
C MET A 132 -0.33 -1.87 -7.69
N TRP A 133 -1.09 -1.52 -8.74
CA TRP A 133 -2.11 -0.46 -8.65
C TRP A 133 -3.27 -0.85 -7.73
N GLY A 134 -3.60 -2.15 -7.67
CA GLY A 134 -4.50 -2.69 -6.65
C GLY A 134 -3.95 -2.51 -5.23
N ASN A 135 -2.66 -2.76 -5.01
CA ASN A 135 -2.01 -2.49 -3.72
C ASN A 135 -2.03 -1.00 -3.36
N VAL A 136 -1.82 -0.10 -4.32
CA VAL A 136 -1.87 1.37 -4.09
C VAL A 136 -3.25 1.80 -3.58
N ILE A 137 -4.34 1.40 -4.25
CA ILE A 137 -5.69 1.79 -3.78
C ILE A 137 -6.06 1.11 -2.46
N SER A 138 -5.59 -0.12 -2.20
CA SER A 138 -5.81 -0.83 -0.94
C SER A 138 -5.03 -0.21 0.22
N ALA A 139 -3.80 0.27 -0.02
CA ALA A 139 -3.05 1.05 0.95
C ALA A 139 -3.79 2.33 1.37
N ALA A 140 -4.29 3.10 0.39
CA ALA A 140 -5.10 4.29 0.67
C ALA A 140 -6.38 3.94 1.45
N ASN A 141 -7.09 2.87 1.05
CA ASN A 141 -8.30 2.41 1.73
C ASN A 141 -8.03 1.94 3.17
N GLY A 142 -6.90 1.26 3.38
CA GLY A 142 -6.42 0.82 4.68
C GLY A 142 -6.09 1.99 5.60
N ALA A 143 -5.49 3.07 5.09
CA ALA A 143 -5.23 4.29 5.85
C ALA A 143 -6.52 4.89 6.44
N VAL A 144 -7.59 4.96 5.64
CA VAL A 144 -8.92 5.40 6.12
C VAL A 144 -9.47 4.47 7.20
N THR A 145 -9.33 3.15 7.03
CA THR A 145 -9.79 2.17 8.03
C THR A 145 -9.06 2.35 9.35
N VAL A 146 -7.73 2.49 9.32
CA VAL A 146 -6.91 2.69 10.53
C VAL A 146 -7.21 4.04 11.18
N ALA A 147 -7.30 5.12 10.40
CA ALA A 147 -7.70 6.43 10.93
C ALA A 147 -9.07 6.37 11.63
N GLY A 148 -10.01 5.64 11.04
CA GLY A 148 -11.34 5.38 11.62
C GLY A 148 -11.34 4.62 12.96
N MET A 149 -10.27 3.88 13.26
CA MET A 149 -10.13 3.21 14.57
C MET A 149 -9.76 4.20 15.68
N THR A 150 -9.15 5.33 15.33
CA THR A 150 -8.81 6.41 16.26
C THR A 150 -9.90 7.47 16.30
N ASP A 151 -10.42 7.87 15.14
CA ASP A 151 -11.50 8.83 14.99
C ASP A 151 -12.48 8.38 13.90
N ALA A 152 -13.68 7.94 14.32
CA ALA A 152 -14.74 7.53 13.42
C ALA A 152 -15.21 8.69 12.50
N GLY A 153 -15.02 9.94 12.91
CA GLY A 153 -15.32 11.14 12.12
C GLY A 153 -14.49 11.28 10.85
N ALA A 154 -13.31 10.67 10.79
CA ALA A 154 -12.44 10.68 9.61
C ALA A 154 -12.94 9.77 8.47
N VAL A 155 -13.79 8.79 8.77
CA VAL A 155 -14.20 7.76 7.80
C VAL A 155 -15.00 8.32 6.61
N PRO A 156 -16.02 9.20 6.79
CA PRO A 156 -16.79 9.72 5.66
C PRO A 156 -15.93 10.50 4.64
N ALA A 157 -15.07 11.41 5.12
CA ALA A 157 -14.16 12.18 4.28
C ALA A 157 -13.13 11.27 3.59
N GLY A 158 -12.50 10.37 4.34
CA GLY A 158 -11.56 9.39 3.80
C GLY A 158 -12.19 8.51 2.72
N ARG A 159 -13.40 7.96 2.94
CA ARG A 159 -14.09 7.13 1.92
C ARG A 159 -14.50 7.94 0.70
N ALA A 160 -14.84 9.21 0.84
CA ALA A 160 -15.08 10.11 -0.29
C ALA A 160 -13.81 10.35 -1.12
N LEU A 161 -12.65 10.46 -0.46
CA LEU A 161 -11.36 10.51 -1.13
C LEU A 161 -11.06 9.23 -1.90
N ILE A 162 -11.24 8.04 -1.30
CA ILE A 162 -11.01 6.77 -1.99
C ILE A 162 -11.90 6.63 -3.24
N ARG A 163 -13.18 7.03 -3.17
CA ARG A 163 -14.07 7.05 -4.35
C ARG A 163 -13.62 8.01 -5.45
N SER A 164 -12.92 9.08 -5.09
CA SER A 164 -12.36 10.02 -6.07
C SER A 164 -11.06 9.47 -6.66
N MET A 165 -10.22 8.84 -5.84
CA MET A 165 -8.99 8.18 -6.29
C MET A 165 -9.26 7.03 -7.26
N THR A 166 -10.33 6.24 -7.09
CA THR A 166 -10.69 5.17 -8.04
C THR A 166 -11.13 5.67 -9.41
N ARG A 167 -11.27 6.99 -9.62
CA ARG A 167 -11.53 7.60 -10.93
C ARG A 167 -10.27 8.09 -11.63
N LEU A 168 -9.12 8.11 -10.93
CA LEU A 168 -7.85 8.52 -11.50
C LEU A 168 -7.38 7.50 -12.56
N PRO A 169 -6.70 7.93 -13.65
CA PRO A 169 -6.36 7.04 -14.77
C PRO A 169 -5.64 5.74 -14.37
N ARG A 170 -4.71 5.80 -13.40
CA ARG A 170 -3.93 4.63 -12.95
C ARG A 170 -4.67 3.73 -11.96
N LEU A 171 -5.65 4.29 -11.24
CA LEU A 171 -6.40 3.60 -10.20
C LEU A 171 -7.81 3.20 -10.65
N HIS A 172 -8.20 3.61 -11.86
CA HIS A 172 -9.46 3.23 -12.47
C HIS A 172 -9.59 1.70 -12.59
N GLY A 173 -10.73 1.17 -12.14
CA GLY A 173 -11.03 -0.26 -12.19
C GLY A 173 -10.18 -1.14 -11.27
N THR A 174 -9.40 -0.57 -10.35
CA THR A 174 -8.57 -1.36 -9.40
C THR A 174 -9.36 -1.92 -8.22
N ALA A 175 -10.47 -1.28 -7.87
CA ALA A 175 -11.36 -1.69 -6.79
C ALA A 175 -12.80 -1.22 -7.03
N THR A 176 -13.72 -1.87 -6.33
CA THR A 176 -15.11 -1.44 -6.18
C THR A 176 -15.35 -1.01 -4.73
N THR A 177 -16.07 0.09 -4.56
CA THR A 177 -16.52 0.59 -3.25
C THR A 177 -18.05 0.67 -3.25
N THR A 178 -18.70 -0.12 -2.41
CA THR A 178 -20.16 -0.18 -2.27
C THR A 178 -20.53 0.06 -0.81
N GLY A 179 -21.08 1.23 -0.50
CA GLY A 179 -21.33 1.63 0.89
C GLY A 179 -20.02 1.65 1.70
N THR A 180 -19.97 0.82 2.75
CA THR A 180 -18.79 0.64 3.61
C THR A 180 -17.84 -0.45 3.11
N THR A 181 -18.25 -1.26 2.13
CA THR A 181 -17.47 -2.36 1.60
C THR A 181 -16.49 -1.87 0.53
N PHE A 182 -15.25 -2.34 0.63
CA PHE A 182 -14.21 -2.13 -0.37
C PHE A 182 -13.65 -3.48 -0.82
N ARG A 183 -13.53 -3.70 -2.13
CA ARG A 183 -12.97 -4.93 -2.68
C ARG A 183 -12.11 -4.62 -3.90
N ARG A 184 -10.90 -5.15 -3.93
CA ARG A 184 -10.03 -5.06 -5.10
C ARG A 184 -10.47 -5.96 -6.25
N HIS A 185 -10.02 -5.60 -7.45
CA HIS A 185 -10.12 -6.43 -8.66
C HIS A 185 -8.83 -7.18 -8.99
N SER A 186 -7.90 -7.22 -8.03
CA SER A 186 -6.65 -7.98 -8.10
C SER A 186 -6.31 -8.59 -6.74
N CYS A 187 -5.54 -9.68 -6.77
CA CYS A 187 -5.02 -10.35 -5.57
C CYS A 187 -3.63 -9.79 -5.23
N CYS A 188 -3.40 -9.39 -3.98
CA CYS A 188 -2.07 -8.96 -3.52
C CYS A 188 -1.05 -10.08 -3.31
N LEU A 189 -1.42 -11.33 -3.59
CA LEU A 189 -0.57 -12.52 -3.44
C LEU A 189 -0.18 -12.87 -1.98
N PHE A 190 -0.75 -12.19 -0.98
CA PHE A 190 -0.50 -12.50 0.44
C PHE A 190 -0.83 -13.95 0.80
N TYR A 191 -1.81 -14.56 0.14
CA TYR A 191 -2.17 -15.97 0.35
C TYR A 191 -1.04 -16.96 0.00
N LEU A 192 -0.03 -16.54 -0.77
CA LEU A 192 1.12 -17.36 -1.12
C LEU A 192 2.21 -17.39 -0.04
N THR A 193 2.08 -16.57 1.01
CA THR A 193 3.06 -16.58 2.10
C THR A 193 2.77 -17.73 3.05
N PRO A 194 3.79 -18.27 3.75
CA PRO A 194 3.58 -19.32 4.74
C PRO A 194 2.60 -18.86 5.82
N ARG A 195 1.55 -19.66 6.08
CA ARG A 195 0.43 -19.29 6.97
C ARG A 195 -0.30 -18.00 6.55
N GLY A 196 -0.12 -17.57 5.30
CA GLY A 196 -0.81 -16.43 4.71
C GLY A 196 -2.28 -16.73 4.50
N GLY A 197 -3.14 -15.83 4.95
CA GLY A 197 -4.58 -15.87 4.69
C GLY A 197 -4.98 -15.05 3.47
N LEU A 198 -6.27 -14.77 3.36
CA LEU A 198 -6.76 -13.72 2.47
C LEU A 198 -6.64 -12.37 3.20
N CYS A 199 -6.18 -11.33 2.50
CA CYS A 199 -6.17 -9.97 3.06
C CYS A 199 -7.60 -9.39 3.15
N GLY A 200 -7.82 -8.35 3.96
CA GLY A 200 -9.15 -7.74 4.11
C GLY A 200 -9.81 -7.25 2.81
N ASP A 201 -9.02 -6.82 1.82
CA ASP A 201 -9.52 -6.33 0.52
C ASP A 201 -9.49 -7.41 -0.58
N CYS A 202 -9.43 -8.70 -0.23
CA CYS A 202 -9.11 -9.76 -1.18
C CYS A 202 -10.22 -9.99 -2.21
N VAL A 203 -9.84 -10.02 -3.49
CA VAL A 203 -10.75 -10.43 -4.59
C VAL A 203 -11.21 -11.89 -4.47
N LEU A 204 -10.50 -12.73 -3.73
CA LEU A 204 -10.84 -14.15 -3.57
C LEU A 204 -11.80 -14.44 -2.41
N HIS A 205 -12.23 -13.41 -1.65
CA HIS A 205 -13.33 -13.62 -0.72
C HIS A 205 -14.56 -14.08 -1.49
N ARG A 206 -15.16 -15.21 -1.07
CA ARG A 206 -16.46 -15.61 -1.57
C ARG A 206 -17.44 -14.50 -1.18
N THR A 207 -17.99 -13.83 -2.17
CA THR A 207 -19.24 -13.09 -1.95
C THR A 207 -20.25 -14.15 -1.52
N GLY A 208 -20.76 -14.06 -0.29
CA GLY A 208 -21.80 -14.96 0.16
C GLY A 208 -22.93 -14.95 -0.87
N SER A 209 -23.22 -16.13 -1.43
CA SER A 209 -24.54 -16.38 -2.00
C SER A 209 -25.51 -16.22 -0.83
N HIS A 210 -26.26 -15.11 -0.82
CA HIS A 210 -27.56 -15.11 -0.18
C HIS A 210 -28.48 -16.07 -0.93
#